data_AF-A0A832QB84-F1
#
_entry.id   AF-A0A832QB84-F1
#
_cell.length_a   1.000
_cell.length_b   1.000
_cell.length_c   1.000
_cell.angle_alpha   90.00
_cell.angle_beta   90.00
_cell.angle_gamma   90.00
#
_symmetry.space_group_name_H-M   'P 1'
#
loop_
_entity.id
_entity.type
_entity.pdbx_description
1 polymer ?
#
loop_
_entity_poly.entity_id
_entity_poly.type
_entity_poly.pdbx_seq_one_letter_code
_entity_poly.pdbx_strand_id
1 'polypeptide(L)'
;MLSSLLRSVRLHARDQVQPLAGDWPAVTLFLSLSDTETRAHVLHASGTGFDSVWVELARQAQTLVAREKLALRWLRLDWVTDVKRSSVQEFKTSLRLVKRNYFRYGLALDSGFDVAFLEGELNGNAMLYGGSAIAHAVLNEKNFSRYAQSRFKGFEPDFSDTAPLWLLETSGLFCAAGGEPQQLHGCGPDAGRRVIGELDVATVTTLIEDGSRYLATQVKSDGKFHYGWHPCFDRQINAYNTLRHASTLYAMLEAWEVTRDAGLEAAIRRGLDYLTTKLIKTLELPDGSQAAFLVDVGNEIKLGGNAVCLLALCEHAELFPHEAQLDLLAKLALGIAYMQDSESGAFVHVLNYPDLSVKEAFRVIYYDGEAAFGLMRLYGLSQDERWLALVENAFRHFIAEQHWKTHDHWLGYCVN
;
A
#
# COMPACT_ATOMS: atom_id res chain seq x y z
N MET A 1 8.12 -25.08 18.99
CA MET A 1 7.45 -23.90 18.37
C MET A 1 6.35 -24.33 17.39
N LEU A 2 6.66 -25.00 16.27
CA LEU A 2 5.65 -25.46 15.29
C LEU A 2 4.47 -26.21 15.92
N SER A 3 4.72 -27.18 16.81
CA SER A 3 3.66 -27.95 17.47
C SER A 3 2.68 -27.07 18.28
N SER A 4 3.17 -25.97 18.86
CA SER A 4 2.34 -25.01 19.60
C SER A 4 1.45 -24.23 18.64
N LEU A 5 2.02 -23.74 17.54
CA LEU A 5 1.29 -23.02 16.50
C LEU A 5 0.19 -23.89 15.88
N LEU A 6 0.55 -25.11 15.47
CA LEU A 6 -0.42 -26.07 14.91
C LEU A 6 -1.53 -26.39 15.92
N ARG A 7 -1.19 -26.61 17.20
CA ARG A 7 -2.20 -26.88 18.22
C ARG A 7 -3.16 -25.70 18.40
N SER A 8 -2.64 -24.48 18.53
CA SER A 8 -3.48 -23.29 18.76
C SER A 8 -4.40 -23.02 17.57
N VAL A 9 -3.86 -23.04 16.35
CA VAL A 9 -4.64 -22.82 15.13
C VAL A 9 -5.69 -23.91 14.93
N ARG A 10 -5.37 -25.20 15.19
CA ARG A 10 -6.34 -26.29 15.09
C ARG A 10 -7.54 -26.07 16.01
N LEU A 11 -7.29 -25.67 17.26
CA LEU A 11 -8.36 -25.47 18.25
C LEU A 11 -9.33 -24.39 17.78
N HIS A 12 -8.83 -23.30 17.20
CA HIS A 12 -9.66 -22.21 16.71
C HIS A 12 -10.36 -22.53 15.38
N ALA A 13 -9.72 -23.32 14.51
CA ALA A 13 -10.26 -23.64 13.18
C ALA A 13 -11.35 -24.71 13.22
N ARG A 14 -11.26 -25.69 14.12
CA ARG A 14 -12.12 -26.89 14.12
C ARG A 14 -13.62 -26.58 14.08
N ASP A 15 -14.03 -25.55 14.81
CA ASP A 15 -15.44 -25.19 14.93
C ASP A 15 -15.91 -24.23 13.80
N GLN A 16 -14.98 -23.70 13.02
CA GLN A 16 -15.24 -22.74 11.93
C GLN A 16 -15.26 -23.40 10.55
N VAL A 17 -14.46 -24.45 10.34
CA VAL A 17 -14.39 -25.15 9.05
C VAL A 17 -15.65 -25.98 8.85
N GLN A 18 -16.46 -25.59 7.88
CA GLN A 18 -17.66 -26.31 7.48
C GLN A 18 -17.39 -27.19 6.25
N PRO A 19 -17.98 -28.40 6.18
CA PRO A 19 -17.90 -29.22 4.97
C PRO A 19 -18.49 -28.51 3.75
N LEU A 20 -17.75 -28.51 2.64
CA LEU A 20 -18.24 -28.05 1.35
C LEU A 20 -19.31 -29.00 0.80
N ALA A 21 -20.32 -28.44 0.14
CA ALA A 21 -21.31 -29.20 -0.61
C ALA A 21 -20.89 -29.30 -2.08
N GLY A 22 -21.00 -30.49 -2.69
CA GLY A 22 -20.72 -30.70 -4.12
C GLY A 22 -19.89 -31.97 -4.41
N ASP A 23 -19.39 -32.06 -5.64
CA ASP A 23 -18.59 -33.21 -6.13
C ASP A 23 -17.08 -33.01 -5.94
N TRP A 24 -16.69 -32.23 -4.93
CA TRP A 24 -15.30 -31.93 -4.56
C TRP A 24 -15.05 -32.33 -3.09
N PRO A 25 -13.79 -32.33 -2.62
CA PRO A 25 -13.50 -32.67 -1.24
C PRO A 25 -14.32 -31.81 -0.26
N ALA A 26 -14.85 -32.46 0.78
CA ALA A 26 -15.64 -31.78 1.79
C ALA A 26 -14.80 -30.78 2.59
N VAL A 27 -13.50 -31.03 2.76
CA VAL A 27 -12.59 -30.12 3.46
C VAL A 27 -11.29 -30.00 2.68
N THR A 28 -10.86 -28.77 2.44
CA THR A 28 -9.53 -28.45 1.88
C THR A 28 -8.89 -27.37 2.73
N LEU A 29 -7.69 -27.67 3.25
CA LEU A 29 -6.91 -26.80 4.11
C LEU A 29 -5.57 -26.48 3.46
N PHE A 30 -5.13 -25.23 3.58
CA PHE A 30 -3.80 -24.76 3.19
C PHE A 30 -3.04 -24.26 4.41
N LEU A 31 -1.76 -24.57 4.52
CA LEU A 31 -0.84 -23.98 5.50
C LEU A 31 0.25 -23.21 4.77
N SER A 32 0.32 -21.90 5.02
CA SER A 32 1.45 -21.06 4.65
C SER A 32 2.38 -20.90 5.85
N LEU A 33 3.66 -21.24 5.68
CA LEU A 33 4.69 -21.24 6.71
C LEU A 33 5.81 -20.28 6.32
N SER A 34 6.15 -19.32 7.19
CA SER A 34 7.17 -18.30 6.89
C SER A 34 8.12 -18.06 8.06
N ASP A 35 9.38 -17.81 7.72
CA ASP A 35 10.45 -17.33 8.60
C ASP A 35 10.56 -15.79 8.63
N THR A 36 9.68 -15.08 7.91
CA THR A 36 9.67 -13.62 7.66
C THR A 36 10.75 -13.08 6.72
N GLU A 37 11.70 -13.91 6.31
CA GLU A 37 12.81 -13.50 5.43
C GLU A 37 12.60 -13.99 4.00
N THR A 38 11.98 -15.17 3.86
CA THR A 38 11.73 -15.81 2.57
C THR A 38 10.24 -15.94 2.30
N ARG A 39 9.91 -16.16 1.03
CA ARG A 39 8.55 -16.40 0.59
C ARG A 39 7.98 -17.62 1.32
N ALA A 40 6.75 -17.50 1.81
CA ALA A 40 6.12 -18.57 2.56
C ALA A 40 6.06 -19.87 1.75
N HIS A 41 6.35 -20.98 2.42
CA HIS A 41 6.09 -22.30 1.89
C HIS A 41 4.62 -22.64 2.11
N VAL A 42 3.92 -22.96 1.03
CA VAL A 42 2.52 -23.39 1.10
C VAL A 42 2.46 -24.91 1.02
N LEU A 43 1.62 -25.50 1.85
CA LEU A 43 1.23 -26.91 1.85
C LEU A 43 -0.30 -26.98 1.80
N HIS A 44 -0.85 -28.07 1.27
CA HIS A 44 -2.29 -28.26 1.31
C HIS A 44 -2.68 -29.73 1.36
N ALA A 45 -3.88 -29.98 1.86
CA ALA A 45 -4.50 -31.30 1.89
C ALA A 45 -6.02 -31.16 1.74
N SER A 46 -6.62 -32.18 1.11
CA SER A 46 -8.04 -32.25 0.83
C SER A 46 -8.60 -33.60 1.26
N GLY A 47 -9.87 -33.66 1.68
CA GLY A 47 -10.49 -34.91 2.11
C GLY A 47 -11.93 -34.75 2.57
N THR A 48 -12.47 -35.79 3.21
CA THR A 48 -13.87 -35.86 3.62
C THR A 48 -14.15 -35.31 5.02
N GLY A 49 -13.13 -34.99 5.81
CA GLY A 49 -13.31 -34.51 7.18
C GLY A 49 -12.11 -33.74 7.72
N PHE A 50 -12.37 -32.76 8.58
CA PHE A 50 -11.35 -31.85 9.11
C PHE A 50 -10.20 -32.57 9.81
N ASP A 51 -10.50 -33.55 10.69
CA ASP A 51 -9.47 -34.18 11.52
C ASP A 51 -8.47 -35.00 10.69
N SER A 52 -8.92 -35.73 9.67
CA SER A 52 -8.01 -36.49 8.80
C SER A 52 -7.14 -35.58 7.93
N VAL A 53 -7.75 -34.54 7.34
CA VAL A 53 -7.04 -33.53 6.53
C VAL A 53 -6.01 -32.80 7.39
N TRP A 54 -6.36 -32.42 8.62
CA TRP A 54 -5.46 -31.74 9.54
C TRP A 54 -4.25 -32.61 9.91
N VAL A 55 -4.45 -33.89 10.22
CA VAL A 55 -3.35 -34.81 10.59
C VAL A 55 -2.35 -34.93 9.45
N GLU A 56 -2.84 -35.08 8.21
CA GLU A 56 -1.97 -35.15 7.04
C GLU A 56 -1.21 -33.83 6.82
N LEU A 57 -1.90 -32.70 6.88
CA LEU A 57 -1.29 -31.39 6.66
C LEU A 57 -0.27 -31.04 7.75
N ALA A 58 -0.54 -31.39 9.00
CA ALA A 58 0.40 -31.21 10.11
C ALA A 58 1.66 -32.08 9.95
N ARG A 59 1.51 -33.32 9.47
CA ARG A 59 2.64 -34.21 9.18
C ARG A 59 3.51 -33.66 8.05
N GLN A 60 2.90 -33.14 6.98
CA GLN A 60 3.61 -32.46 5.90
C GLN A 60 4.38 -31.24 6.41
N ALA A 61 3.74 -30.40 7.23
CA ALA A 61 4.36 -29.21 7.82
C ALA A 61 5.58 -29.57 8.70
N GLN A 62 5.47 -30.59 9.55
CA GLN A 62 6.59 -31.08 10.36
C GLN A 62 7.76 -31.56 9.48
N THR A 63 7.45 -32.33 8.43
CA THR A 63 8.45 -32.83 7.48
C THR A 63 9.17 -31.69 6.78
N LEU A 64 8.41 -30.70 6.27
CA LEU A 64 8.95 -29.53 5.59
C LEU A 64 9.85 -28.70 6.51
N VAL A 65 9.36 -28.34 7.70
CA VAL A 65 10.12 -27.51 8.65
C VAL A 65 11.42 -28.20 9.08
N ALA A 66 11.39 -29.52 9.30
CA ALA A 66 12.58 -30.28 9.61
C ALA A 66 13.57 -30.34 8.42
N ARG A 67 13.07 -30.58 7.20
CA ARG A 67 13.89 -30.68 5.98
C ARG A 67 14.58 -29.37 5.63
N GLU A 68 13.83 -28.27 5.63
CA GLU A 68 14.33 -26.93 5.27
C GLU A 68 15.03 -26.23 6.44
N LYS A 69 14.99 -26.82 7.65
CA LYS A 69 15.46 -26.19 8.90
C LYS A 69 14.84 -24.80 9.11
N LEU A 70 13.57 -24.65 8.76
CA LEU A 70 12.88 -23.36 8.74
C LEU A 70 12.76 -22.79 10.16
N ALA A 71 13.27 -21.58 10.36
CA ALA A 71 13.11 -20.81 11.59
C ALA A 71 11.70 -20.19 11.65
N LEU A 72 10.69 -21.05 11.76
CA LEU A 72 9.28 -20.67 11.62
C LEU A 72 8.89 -19.53 12.57
N ARG A 73 8.34 -18.45 12.01
CA ARG A 73 7.83 -17.30 12.76
C ARG A 73 6.33 -17.14 12.60
N TRP A 74 5.81 -17.34 11.39
CA TRP A 74 4.41 -17.14 11.07
C TRP A 74 3.80 -18.37 10.43
N LEU A 75 2.55 -18.66 10.80
CA LEU A 75 1.71 -19.69 10.21
C LEU A 75 0.37 -19.07 9.84
N ARG A 76 -0.07 -19.27 8.60
CA ARG A 76 -1.42 -18.94 8.15
C ARG A 76 -2.12 -20.22 7.72
N LEU A 77 -3.29 -20.47 8.27
CA LEU A 77 -4.21 -21.51 7.82
C LEU A 77 -5.26 -20.84 6.95
N ASP A 78 -5.51 -21.39 5.78
CA ASP A 78 -6.66 -21.05 4.94
C ASP A 78 -7.50 -22.31 4.72
N TRP A 79 -8.82 -22.16 4.65
CA TRP A 79 -9.73 -23.23 4.25
C TRP A 79 -10.68 -22.72 3.19
N VAL A 80 -11.06 -23.62 2.29
CA VAL A 80 -12.02 -23.31 1.23
C VAL A 80 -13.42 -23.19 1.84
N THR A 81 -14.11 -22.09 1.53
CA THR A 81 -15.47 -21.81 2.01
C THR A 81 -16.52 -21.95 0.93
N ASP A 82 -16.14 -21.72 -0.33
CA ASP A 82 -17.01 -21.91 -1.49
C ASP A 82 -16.18 -22.23 -2.74
N VAL A 83 -16.83 -22.86 -3.72
CA VAL A 83 -16.22 -23.35 -4.95
C VAL A 83 -17.08 -22.98 -6.15
N LYS A 84 -16.48 -22.34 -7.13
CA LYS A 84 -17.12 -22.10 -8.43
C LYS A 84 -16.37 -22.81 -9.55
N ARG A 85 -17.03 -23.76 -10.20
CA ARG A 85 -16.51 -24.41 -11.41
C ARG A 85 -16.51 -23.43 -12.59
N SER A 86 -15.47 -23.52 -13.42
CA SER A 86 -15.28 -22.71 -14.63
C SER A 86 -14.49 -23.52 -15.67
N SER A 87 -14.44 -23.01 -16.90
CA SER A 87 -13.43 -23.37 -17.89
C SER A 87 -12.28 -22.36 -17.91
N VAL A 88 -11.15 -22.71 -18.52
CA VAL A 88 -10.05 -21.77 -18.77
C VAL A 88 -10.50 -20.59 -19.64
N GLN A 89 -11.37 -20.82 -20.63
CA GLN A 89 -11.91 -19.75 -21.49
C GLN A 89 -12.74 -18.72 -20.70
N GLU A 90 -13.67 -19.20 -19.88
CA GLU A 90 -14.49 -18.34 -19.01
C GLU A 90 -13.62 -17.61 -17.99
N PHE A 91 -12.62 -18.29 -17.43
CA PHE A 91 -11.67 -17.69 -16.51
C PHE A 91 -10.86 -16.55 -17.17
N LYS A 92 -10.23 -16.80 -18.33
CA LYS A 92 -9.53 -15.78 -19.13
C LYS A 92 -10.43 -14.59 -19.44
N THR A 93 -11.72 -14.83 -19.69
CA THR A 93 -12.72 -13.77 -19.92
C THR A 93 -12.99 -12.97 -18.65
N SER A 94 -13.18 -13.63 -17.50
CA SER A 94 -13.43 -12.98 -16.22
C SER A 94 -12.26 -12.10 -15.75
N LEU A 95 -11.02 -12.50 -16.02
CA LEU A 95 -9.83 -11.73 -15.64
C LEU A 95 -9.79 -10.33 -16.27
N ARG A 96 -10.45 -10.13 -17.42
CA ARG A 96 -10.55 -8.81 -18.08
C ARG A 96 -11.34 -7.79 -17.27
N LEU A 97 -12.21 -8.25 -16.37
CA LEU A 97 -13.01 -7.43 -15.47
C LEU A 97 -12.29 -7.15 -14.15
N VAL A 98 -11.14 -7.79 -13.91
CA VAL A 98 -10.40 -7.69 -12.66
C VAL A 98 -9.17 -6.82 -12.86
N LYS A 99 -9.02 -5.79 -12.03
CA LYS A 99 -7.82 -4.93 -12.04
C LYS A 99 -6.55 -5.77 -11.83
N ARG A 100 -5.48 -5.44 -12.56
CA ARG A 100 -4.18 -6.12 -12.44
C ARG A 100 -3.74 -6.21 -10.98
N ASN A 101 -3.41 -7.42 -10.52
CA ASN A 101 -3.00 -7.79 -9.15
C ASN A 101 -4.13 -7.75 -8.09
N TYR A 102 -5.40 -7.71 -8.49
CA TYR A 102 -6.55 -7.68 -7.57
C TYR A 102 -7.45 -8.91 -7.73
N PHE A 103 -6.93 -10.03 -8.22
CA PHE A 103 -7.68 -11.29 -8.25
C PHE A 103 -7.70 -11.91 -6.85
N ARG A 104 -8.89 -12.16 -6.29
CA ARG A 104 -9.13 -12.51 -4.87
C ARG A 104 -9.61 -13.95 -4.63
N TYR A 105 -9.26 -14.87 -5.51
CA TYR A 105 -9.64 -16.28 -5.37
C TYR A 105 -8.40 -17.16 -5.45
N GLY A 106 -8.46 -18.33 -4.80
CA GLY A 106 -7.60 -19.45 -5.13
C GLY A 106 -8.05 -20.15 -6.42
N LEU A 107 -7.23 -21.09 -6.90
CA LEU A 107 -7.52 -21.90 -8.08
C LEU A 107 -7.18 -23.36 -7.83
N ALA A 108 -8.06 -24.28 -8.19
CA ALA A 108 -7.73 -25.69 -8.40
C ALA A 108 -7.83 -26.08 -9.87
N LEU A 109 -6.99 -27.04 -10.29
CA LEU A 109 -6.89 -27.51 -11.68
C LEU A 109 -7.42 -28.94 -11.88
N ASP A 110 -7.91 -29.57 -10.82
CA ASP A 110 -8.58 -30.87 -10.84
C ASP A 110 -9.72 -30.89 -9.81
N SER A 111 -10.66 -31.84 -9.94
CA SER A 111 -11.83 -31.92 -9.07
C SER A 111 -11.55 -32.44 -7.66
N GLY A 112 -10.41 -33.11 -7.45
CA GLY A 112 -9.95 -33.58 -6.15
C GLY A 112 -9.18 -32.52 -5.35
N PHE A 113 -8.91 -31.37 -5.96
CA PHE A 113 -8.04 -30.31 -5.44
C PHE A 113 -6.66 -30.85 -5.04
N ASP A 114 -6.14 -31.82 -5.80
CA ASP A 114 -4.78 -32.33 -5.65
C ASP A 114 -3.75 -31.27 -6.10
N VAL A 115 -4.13 -30.46 -7.09
CA VAL A 115 -3.39 -29.31 -7.61
C VAL A 115 -4.21 -28.05 -7.38
N ALA A 116 -3.91 -27.37 -6.28
CA ALA A 116 -4.59 -26.15 -5.87
C ALA A 116 -3.62 -25.07 -5.38
N PHE A 117 -4.02 -23.81 -5.55
CA PHE A 117 -3.23 -22.62 -5.25
C PHE A 117 -4.09 -21.59 -4.51
N LEU A 118 -3.49 -20.93 -3.52
CA LEU A 118 -4.07 -19.78 -2.85
C LEU A 118 -3.97 -18.52 -3.70
N GLU A 119 -4.84 -17.55 -3.42
CA GLU A 119 -4.75 -16.18 -3.95
C GLU A 119 -3.32 -15.60 -3.80
N GLY A 120 -2.71 -15.80 -2.64
CA GLY A 120 -1.37 -15.33 -2.33
C GLY A 120 -0.28 -15.97 -3.21
N GLU A 121 -0.44 -17.24 -3.59
CA GLU A 121 0.47 -17.92 -4.51
C GLU A 121 0.34 -17.34 -5.93
N LEU A 122 -0.91 -17.15 -6.40
CA LEU A 122 -1.19 -16.63 -7.74
C LEU A 122 -0.64 -15.21 -7.94
N ASN A 123 -0.95 -14.31 -7.00
CA ASN A 123 -0.49 -12.92 -7.04
C ASN A 123 1.01 -12.82 -6.73
N GLY A 124 1.49 -13.53 -5.71
CA GLY A 124 2.90 -13.51 -5.30
C GLY A 124 3.84 -13.97 -6.42
N ASN A 125 3.47 -15.00 -7.18
CA ASN A 125 4.29 -15.54 -8.28
C ASN A 125 3.99 -14.91 -9.64
N ALA A 126 3.23 -13.81 -9.68
CA ALA A 126 2.84 -13.11 -10.92
C ALA A 126 2.24 -14.07 -11.97
N MET A 127 1.44 -15.04 -11.52
CA MET A 127 0.77 -16.04 -12.36
C MET A 127 -0.41 -15.41 -13.13
N LEU A 128 -0.94 -14.29 -12.63
CA LEU A 128 -2.04 -13.53 -13.23
C LEU A 128 -1.61 -12.13 -13.72
N TYR A 129 -0.37 -11.99 -14.20
CA TYR A 129 0.25 -10.73 -14.58
C TYR A 129 0.57 -10.63 -16.08
N GLY A 130 -0.05 -9.66 -16.76
CA GLY A 130 0.15 -9.39 -18.19
C GLY A 130 1.21 -8.32 -18.53
N GLY A 131 1.86 -7.72 -17.53
CA GLY A 131 2.78 -6.59 -17.73
C GLY A 131 2.22 -5.25 -17.26
N SER A 132 3.11 -4.25 -17.14
CA SER A 132 2.78 -2.92 -16.63
C SER A 132 1.87 -2.11 -17.57
N ALA A 133 1.83 -2.46 -18.85
CA ALA A 133 0.95 -1.84 -19.84
C ALA A 133 -0.50 -2.38 -19.81
N ILE A 134 -0.75 -3.54 -19.19
CA ILE A 134 -2.08 -4.17 -19.17
C ILE A 134 -2.75 -3.89 -17.83
N ALA A 135 -3.85 -3.14 -17.83
CA ALA A 135 -4.51 -2.69 -16.60
C ALA A 135 -5.33 -3.78 -15.87
N HIS A 136 -5.60 -4.90 -16.51
CA HIS A 136 -6.37 -6.04 -15.96
C HIS A 136 -5.48 -7.26 -15.71
N ALA A 137 -6.00 -8.23 -14.94
CA ALA A 137 -5.32 -9.49 -14.68
C ALA A 137 -5.24 -10.33 -15.96
N VAL A 138 -4.16 -11.10 -16.13
CA VAL A 138 -3.96 -11.94 -17.32
C VAL A 138 -3.30 -13.23 -16.92
N LEU A 139 -3.85 -14.37 -17.32
CA LEU A 139 -3.20 -15.67 -17.11
C LEU A 139 -1.83 -15.69 -17.79
N ASN A 140 -0.78 -15.69 -16.98
CA ASN A 140 0.60 -15.77 -17.42
C ASN A 140 1.05 -17.23 -17.38
N GLU A 141 0.78 -17.96 -18.46
CA GLU A 141 1.01 -19.41 -18.56
C GLU A 141 2.46 -19.78 -18.21
N LYS A 142 3.45 -18.98 -18.63
CA LYS A 142 4.87 -19.21 -18.31
C LYS A 142 5.16 -19.14 -16.80
N ASN A 143 4.70 -18.09 -16.12
CA ASN A 143 4.91 -17.96 -14.68
C ASN A 143 4.11 -19.00 -13.91
N PHE A 144 2.88 -19.28 -14.38
CA PHE A 144 2.04 -20.31 -13.79
C PHE A 144 2.70 -21.67 -13.86
N SER A 145 3.09 -22.15 -15.05
CA SER A 145 3.76 -23.46 -15.21
C SER A 145 5.04 -23.55 -14.39
N ARG A 146 5.87 -22.49 -14.37
CA ARG A 146 7.08 -22.46 -13.54
C ARG A 146 6.79 -22.70 -12.06
N TYR A 147 5.81 -21.99 -11.50
CA TYR A 147 5.47 -22.16 -10.09
C TYR A 147 4.80 -23.52 -9.83
N ALA A 148 3.88 -23.93 -10.72
CA ALA A 148 3.20 -25.22 -10.64
C ALA A 148 4.17 -26.40 -10.64
N GLN A 149 5.15 -26.42 -11.55
CA GLN A 149 6.21 -27.45 -11.59
C GLN A 149 7.06 -27.48 -10.31
N SER A 150 7.30 -26.32 -9.70
CA SER A 150 8.07 -26.23 -8.45
C SER A 150 7.25 -26.67 -7.24
N ARG A 151 5.95 -26.35 -7.20
CA ARG A 151 5.04 -26.68 -6.09
C ARG A 151 4.59 -28.15 -6.16
N PHE A 152 4.33 -28.63 -7.37
CA PHE A 152 3.84 -29.96 -7.73
C PHE A 152 4.82 -30.57 -8.73
N LYS A 153 5.82 -31.29 -8.20
CA LYS A 153 6.97 -31.77 -8.97
C LYS A 153 6.56 -32.49 -10.26
N GLY A 154 6.88 -31.90 -11.41
CA GLY A 154 6.61 -32.47 -12.74
C GLY A 154 5.17 -32.30 -13.26
N PHE A 155 4.34 -31.52 -12.57
CA PHE A 155 3.00 -31.17 -13.06
C PHE A 155 3.08 -30.10 -14.15
N GLU A 156 2.39 -30.34 -15.27
CA GLU A 156 2.20 -29.37 -16.34
C GLU A 156 0.71 -28.98 -16.38
N PRO A 157 0.36 -27.70 -16.18
CA PRO A 157 -1.02 -27.24 -16.31
C PRO A 157 -1.54 -27.37 -17.74
N ASP A 158 -2.80 -27.79 -17.91
CA ASP A 158 -3.54 -27.65 -19.17
C ASP A 158 -4.26 -26.30 -19.20
N PHE A 159 -3.88 -25.44 -20.14
CA PHE A 159 -4.51 -24.13 -20.38
C PHE A 159 -5.36 -24.11 -21.66
N SER A 160 -5.74 -25.28 -22.19
CA SER A 160 -6.73 -25.39 -23.26
C SER A 160 -8.05 -24.77 -22.82
N ASP A 161 -8.73 -24.08 -23.74
CA ASP A 161 -9.91 -23.26 -23.42
C ASP A 161 -11.03 -24.06 -22.73
N THR A 162 -11.15 -25.35 -23.05
CA THR A 162 -12.15 -26.26 -22.47
C THR A 162 -11.70 -26.93 -21.17
N ALA A 163 -10.44 -26.80 -20.78
CA ALA A 163 -9.95 -27.42 -19.54
C ALA A 163 -10.73 -26.88 -18.33
N PRO A 164 -11.20 -27.76 -17.44
CA PRO A 164 -11.93 -27.34 -16.24
C PRO A 164 -10.97 -26.74 -15.22
N LEU A 165 -11.46 -25.75 -14.47
CA LEU A 165 -10.81 -25.23 -13.27
C LEU A 165 -11.85 -24.83 -12.24
N TRP A 166 -11.41 -24.64 -11.00
CA TRP A 166 -12.28 -24.27 -9.89
C TRP A 166 -11.74 -23.03 -9.19
N LEU A 167 -12.57 -22.00 -9.09
CA LEU A 167 -12.28 -20.81 -8.29
C LEU A 167 -12.59 -21.15 -6.83
N LEU A 168 -11.67 -20.83 -5.93
CA LEU A 168 -11.77 -21.15 -4.51
C LEU A 168 -11.92 -19.86 -3.72
N GLU A 169 -13.04 -19.71 -3.02
CA GLU A 169 -13.15 -18.73 -1.94
C GLU A 169 -12.53 -19.32 -0.68
N THR A 170 -11.84 -18.48 0.10
CA THR A 170 -11.16 -18.93 1.31
C THR A 170 -11.44 -18.00 2.48
N SER A 171 -11.44 -18.58 3.67
CA SER A 171 -11.27 -17.87 4.94
C SER A 171 -10.04 -18.43 5.65
N GLY A 172 -9.57 -17.76 6.69
CA GLY A 172 -8.31 -18.16 7.31
C GLY A 172 -8.04 -17.60 8.70
N LEU A 173 -6.99 -18.14 9.30
CA LEU A 173 -6.39 -17.72 10.55
C LEU A 173 -4.92 -17.40 10.33
N PHE A 174 -4.44 -16.31 10.90
CA PHE A 174 -3.01 -15.98 10.99
C PHE A 174 -2.52 -16.14 12.42
N CYS A 175 -1.38 -16.79 12.62
CA CYS A 175 -0.79 -16.97 13.94
C CYS A 175 0.72 -16.71 13.89
N ALA A 176 1.18 -15.71 14.65
CA ALA A 176 2.59 -15.49 14.88
C ALA A 176 3.10 -16.37 16.04
N ALA A 177 4.39 -16.71 16.03
CA ALA A 177 5.05 -17.43 17.10
C ALA A 177 4.91 -16.68 18.43
N GLY A 178 4.29 -17.33 19.42
CA GLY A 178 4.03 -16.73 20.74
C GLY A 178 2.80 -15.83 20.81
N GLY A 179 2.07 -15.63 19.71
CA GLY A 179 0.80 -14.92 19.68
C GLY A 179 -0.41 -15.85 19.56
N GLU A 180 -1.59 -15.26 19.71
CA GLU A 180 -2.87 -15.96 19.52
C GLU A 180 -3.32 -15.93 18.05
N PRO A 181 -4.03 -16.96 17.56
CA PRO A 181 -4.62 -16.97 16.23
C PRO A 181 -5.55 -15.78 16.00
N GLN A 182 -5.37 -15.13 14.86
CA GLN A 182 -6.11 -13.95 14.42
C GLN A 182 -7.01 -14.33 13.26
N GLN A 183 -8.31 -14.07 13.38
CA GLN A 183 -9.27 -14.28 12.29
C GLN A 183 -8.96 -13.38 11.11
N LEU A 184 -9.05 -13.94 9.90
CA LEU A 184 -8.98 -13.19 8.65
C LEU A 184 -10.37 -13.09 8.03
N HIS A 185 -10.67 -11.94 7.42
CA HIS A 185 -11.84 -11.79 6.57
C HIS A 185 -11.77 -12.78 5.40
N GLY A 186 -12.92 -13.38 5.07
CA GLY A 186 -13.11 -14.26 3.92
C GLY A 186 -13.15 -13.49 2.59
N CYS A 187 -13.88 -13.99 1.60
CA CYS A 187 -13.96 -13.34 0.29
C CYS A 187 -14.45 -11.87 0.34
N GLY A 188 -14.05 -11.08 -0.66
CA GLY A 188 -14.45 -9.67 -0.81
C GLY A 188 -13.30 -8.66 -0.70
N PRO A 189 -13.61 -7.35 -0.59
CA PRO A 189 -12.60 -6.28 -0.54
C PRO A 189 -11.62 -6.39 0.63
N ASP A 190 -12.06 -6.99 1.74
CA ASP A 190 -11.25 -7.15 2.95
C ASP A 190 -10.51 -8.50 3.03
N ALA A 191 -10.58 -9.33 1.98
CA ALA A 191 -10.02 -10.67 1.99
C ALA A 191 -8.57 -10.73 2.49
N GLY A 192 -8.33 -11.62 3.45
CA GLY A 192 -7.01 -11.83 4.06
C GLY A 192 -6.57 -10.73 5.04
N ARG A 193 -7.37 -9.70 5.29
CA ARG A 193 -7.11 -8.73 6.38
C ARG A 193 -7.52 -9.33 7.71
N ARG A 194 -6.79 -9.00 8.77
CA ARG A 194 -7.16 -9.34 10.15
C ARG A 194 -8.51 -8.69 10.49
N VAL A 195 -9.42 -9.49 11.05
CA VAL A 195 -10.67 -9.01 11.64
C VAL A 195 -10.35 -8.26 12.92
N ILE A 196 -10.72 -6.99 12.97
CA ILE A 196 -10.61 -6.15 14.17
C ILE A 196 -12.05 -5.80 14.56
N GLY A 197 -12.46 -6.20 15.77
CA GLY A 197 -13.82 -6.00 16.25
C GLY A 197 -14.14 -4.52 16.45
N GLU A 198 -13.40 -3.85 17.35
CA GLU A 198 -13.52 -2.42 17.61
C GLU A 198 -12.18 -1.73 17.38
N LEU A 199 -12.21 -0.56 16.73
CA LEU A 199 -11.05 0.33 16.62
C LEU A 199 -10.98 1.21 17.87
N ASP A 200 -10.58 0.61 18.98
CA ASP A 200 -10.35 1.33 20.23
C ASP A 200 -9.05 2.15 20.19
N VAL A 201 -8.88 3.02 21.20
CA VAL A 201 -7.71 3.92 21.30
C VAL A 201 -6.41 3.11 21.28
N ALA A 202 -6.33 2.00 22.02
CA ALA A 202 -5.12 1.19 22.09
C ALA A 202 -4.74 0.58 20.73
N THR A 203 -5.74 0.08 19.99
CA THR A 203 -5.55 -0.47 18.65
C THR A 203 -5.09 0.61 17.69
N VAL A 204 -5.72 1.78 17.70
CA VAL A 204 -5.32 2.92 16.85
C VAL A 204 -3.92 3.40 17.18
N THR A 205 -3.58 3.57 18.45
CA THR A 205 -2.22 3.93 18.89
C THR A 205 -1.19 2.93 18.40
N THR A 206 -1.46 1.62 18.54
CA THR A 206 -0.55 0.58 18.04
C THR A 206 -0.37 0.67 16.52
N LEU A 207 -1.43 0.96 15.76
CA LEU A 207 -1.32 1.15 14.30
C LEU A 207 -0.45 2.35 13.94
N ILE A 208 -0.54 3.46 14.68
CA ILE A 208 0.30 4.65 14.49
C ILE A 208 1.77 4.33 14.82
N GLU A 209 2.02 3.65 15.95
CA GLU A 209 3.36 3.25 16.39
C GLU A 209 4.03 2.27 15.41
N ASP A 210 3.31 1.23 14.97
CA ASP A 210 3.84 0.24 14.02
C ASP A 210 4.11 0.87 12.66
N GLY A 211 3.16 1.66 12.16
CA GLY A 211 3.27 2.34 10.87
C GLY A 211 4.43 3.34 10.85
N SER A 212 4.57 4.16 11.89
CA SER A 212 5.61 5.18 11.96
C SER A 212 7.00 4.58 12.16
N ARG A 213 7.14 3.55 12.99
CA ARG A 213 8.41 2.82 13.13
C ARG A 213 8.80 2.15 11.82
N TYR A 214 7.86 1.54 11.10
CA TYR A 214 8.14 0.99 9.78
C TYR A 214 8.64 2.09 8.83
N LEU A 215 7.97 3.25 8.75
CA LEU A 215 8.42 4.38 7.92
C LEU A 215 9.83 4.85 8.31
N ALA A 216 10.15 4.92 9.59
CA ALA A 216 11.49 5.28 10.07
C ALA A 216 12.56 4.32 9.53
N THR A 217 12.27 3.01 9.45
CA THR A 217 13.19 2.03 8.84
C THR A 217 13.38 2.21 7.33
N GLN A 218 12.45 2.89 6.66
CA GLN A 218 12.55 3.16 5.23
C GLN A 218 13.44 4.36 4.92
N VAL A 219 13.81 5.19 5.91
CA VAL A 219 14.69 6.36 5.71
C VAL A 219 16.16 5.94 5.77
N LYS A 220 16.83 6.03 4.62
CA LYS A 220 18.26 5.74 4.47
C LYS A 220 19.13 6.78 5.21
N SER A 221 20.42 6.50 5.27
CA SER A 221 21.41 7.40 5.89
C SER A 221 21.53 8.75 5.19
N ASP A 222 21.20 8.83 3.90
CA ASP A 222 21.20 10.07 3.11
C ASP A 222 19.87 10.85 3.18
N GLY A 223 18.92 10.43 4.02
CA GLY A 223 17.60 11.04 4.17
C GLY A 223 16.58 10.63 3.11
N LYS A 224 16.97 9.93 2.04
CA LYS A 224 16.02 9.39 1.07
C LYS A 224 15.30 8.17 1.62
N PHE A 225 14.06 7.99 1.19
CA PHE A 225 13.31 6.76 1.44
C PHE A 225 13.71 5.62 0.49
N HIS A 226 13.63 4.37 0.95
CA HIS A 226 13.38 3.24 0.07
C HIS A 226 11.99 3.42 -0.57
N TYR A 227 11.93 3.85 -1.84
CA TYR A 227 10.69 4.31 -2.46
C TYR A 227 9.60 3.24 -2.58
N GLY A 228 10.00 1.99 -2.79
CA GLY A 228 9.08 0.87 -2.82
C GLY A 228 9.70 -0.36 -3.48
N TRP A 229 8.89 -1.41 -3.55
CA TRP A 229 9.28 -2.71 -4.07
C TRP A 229 8.24 -3.25 -5.05
N HIS A 230 8.70 -4.05 -6.01
CA HIS A 230 7.89 -4.95 -6.79
C HIS A 230 7.85 -6.31 -6.06
N PRO A 231 6.84 -6.56 -5.18
CA PRO A 231 6.87 -7.67 -4.23
C PRO A 231 6.93 -9.04 -4.91
N CYS A 232 6.29 -9.19 -6.07
CA CYS A 232 6.31 -10.45 -6.81
C CYS A 232 7.73 -10.87 -7.26
N PHE A 233 8.61 -9.89 -7.49
CA PHE A 233 9.94 -10.09 -8.06
C PHE A 233 11.06 -9.86 -7.06
N ASP A 234 10.73 -9.39 -5.85
CA ASP A 234 11.70 -8.95 -4.84
C ASP A 234 12.71 -7.94 -5.42
N ARG A 235 12.19 -6.88 -6.05
CA ARG A 235 12.99 -5.85 -6.71
C ARG A 235 12.61 -4.47 -6.24
N GLN A 236 13.60 -3.66 -5.90
CA GLN A 236 13.39 -2.26 -5.57
C GLN A 236 12.86 -1.48 -6.79
N ILE A 237 11.97 -0.52 -6.53
CA ILE A 237 11.53 0.47 -7.51
C ILE A 237 12.62 1.55 -7.62
N ASN A 238 13.17 1.71 -8.83
CA ASN A 238 14.27 2.66 -9.09
C ASN A 238 13.81 4.12 -9.29
N ALA A 239 12.50 4.35 -9.35
CA ALA A 239 11.94 5.70 -9.42
C ALA A 239 11.96 6.36 -8.04
N TYR A 240 11.89 7.70 -8.04
CA TYR A 240 11.73 8.49 -6.83
C TYR A 240 10.75 9.62 -7.13
N ASN A 241 9.81 9.87 -6.21
CA ASN A 241 8.86 10.97 -6.33
C ASN A 241 9.04 11.89 -5.12
N THR A 242 9.40 13.14 -5.39
CA THR A 242 9.71 14.11 -4.32
C THR A 242 8.47 14.57 -3.56
N LEU A 243 7.29 14.63 -4.19
CA LEU A 243 6.03 14.88 -3.49
C LEU A 243 5.78 13.81 -2.42
N ARG A 244 6.00 12.53 -2.76
CA ARG A 244 5.87 11.42 -1.81
C ARG A 244 6.88 11.49 -0.66
N HIS A 245 8.07 12.06 -0.89
CA HIS A 245 9.03 12.31 0.17
C HIS A 245 8.46 13.29 1.21
N ALA A 246 7.99 14.46 0.75
CA ALA A 246 7.43 15.49 1.62
C ALA A 246 6.13 15.03 2.32
N SER A 247 5.21 14.39 1.60
CA SER A 247 3.96 13.90 2.21
C SER A 247 4.21 12.81 3.26
N THR A 248 5.23 11.97 3.07
CA THR A 248 5.58 10.95 4.06
C THR A 248 6.19 11.59 5.31
N LEU A 249 6.99 12.65 5.16
CA LEU A 249 7.51 13.40 6.31
C LEU A 249 6.40 14.10 7.10
N TYR A 250 5.40 14.68 6.44
CA TYR A 250 4.22 15.23 7.11
C TYR A 250 3.52 14.17 7.97
N ALA A 251 3.21 12.99 7.41
CA ALA A 251 2.60 11.90 8.17
C ALA A 251 3.48 11.37 9.31
N MET A 252 4.81 11.36 9.13
CA MET A 252 5.75 10.99 10.19
C MET A 252 5.77 12.02 11.32
N LEU A 253 5.64 13.31 11.02
CA LEU A 253 5.56 14.38 12.02
C LEU A 253 4.26 14.27 12.85
N GLU A 254 3.10 14.08 12.20
CA GLU A 254 1.82 13.83 12.89
C GLU A 254 1.92 12.59 13.80
N ALA A 255 2.54 11.51 13.30
CA ALA A 255 2.77 10.31 14.12
C ALA A 255 3.73 10.58 15.29
N TRP A 256 4.76 11.42 15.10
CA TRP A 256 5.70 11.78 16.16
C TRP A 256 5.05 12.65 17.24
N GLU A 257 4.13 13.54 16.89
CA GLU A 257 3.38 14.34 17.84
C GLU A 257 2.70 13.47 18.92
N VAL A 258 2.17 12.32 18.51
CA VAL A 258 1.49 11.36 19.38
C VAL A 258 2.47 10.39 20.04
N THR A 259 3.40 9.82 19.27
CA THR A 259 4.25 8.71 19.75
C THR A 259 5.50 9.15 20.49
N ARG A 260 6.04 10.33 20.16
CA ARG A 260 7.31 10.87 20.66
C ARG A 260 8.49 9.90 20.53
N ASP A 261 8.46 9.00 19.55
CA ASP A 261 9.51 8.01 19.32
C ASP A 261 10.82 8.67 18.83
N ALA A 262 11.92 8.43 19.54
CA ALA A 262 13.21 9.05 19.23
C ALA A 262 13.83 8.53 17.91
N GLY A 263 13.54 7.28 17.54
CA GLY A 263 14.00 6.70 16.27
C GLY A 263 13.29 7.34 15.07
N LEU A 264 11.99 7.58 15.20
CA LEU A 264 11.17 8.32 14.27
C LEU A 264 11.65 9.77 14.12
N GLU A 265 11.91 10.46 15.22
CA GLU A 265 12.46 11.83 15.20
C GLU A 265 13.77 11.89 14.41
N ALA A 266 14.71 10.99 14.73
CA ALA A 266 15.99 10.94 14.03
C ALA A 266 15.82 10.67 12.53
N ALA A 267 14.84 9.86 12.13
CA ALA A 267 14.51 9.61 10.72
C ALA A 267 13.89 10.84 10.05
N ILE A 268 12.95 11.51 10.70
CA ILE A 268 12.34 12.77 10.25
C ILE A 268 13.43 13.80 9.98
N ARG A 269 14.34 14.01 10.92
CA ARG A 269 15.43 15.01 10.79
C ARG A 269 16.32 14.75 9.58
N ARG A 270 16.69 13.49 9.31
CA ARG A 270 17.46 13.13 8.09
C ARG A 270 16.66 13.40 6.82
N GLY A 271 15.37 13.04 6.81
CA GLY A 271 14.51 13.27 5.67
C GLY A 271 14.30 14.76 5.40
N LEU A 272 14.04 15.56 6.43
CA LEU A 272 13.91 17.02 6.33
C LEU A 272 15.20 17.67 5.82
N ASP A 273 16.38 17.25 6.30
CA ASP A 273 17.66 17.73 5.77
C ASP A 273 17.80 17.45 4.26
N TYR A 274 17.44 16.24 3.81
CA TYR A 274 17.45 15.93 2.39
C TYR A 274 16.43 16.77 1.60
N LEU A 275 15.21 16.95 2.14
CA LEU A 275 14.16 17.76 1.54
C LEU A 275 14.63 19.21 1.33
N THR A 276 15.09 19.88 2.38
CA THR A 276 15.41 21.32 2.35
C THR A 276 16.73 21.61 1.65
N THR A 277 17.72 20.72 1.73
CA THR A 277 19.05 20.99 1.14
C THR A 277 19.20 20.44 -0.29
N LYS A 278 18.47 19.38 -0.66
CA LYS A 278 18.63 18.71 -1.96
C LYS A 278 17.45 18.88 -2.90
N LEU A 279 16.21 18.81 -2.40
CA LEU A 279 15.03 18.76 -3.25
C LEU A 279 14.39 20.14 -3.47
N ILE A 280 14.40 20.99 -2.45
CA ILE A 280 13.89 22.36 -2.57
C ILE A 280 14.95 23.26 -3.19
N LYS A 281 14.55 24.09 -4.16
CA LYS A 281 15.39 25.06 -4.86
C LYS A 281 14.78 26.44 -4.79
N THR A 282 15.62 27.43 -4.50
CA THR A 282 15.23 28.84 -4.54
C THR A 282 15.54 29.42 -5.92
N LEU A 283 14.60 30.17 -6.48
CA LEU A 283 14.71 30.85 -7.77
C LEU A 283 14.26 32.31 -7.63
N GLU A 284 14.82 33.17 -8.47
CA GLU A 284 14.35 34.54 -8.64
C GLU A 284 13.15 34.56 -9.59
N LEU A 285 12.08 35.24 -9.18
CA LEU A 285 10.87 35.45 -9.97
C LEU A 285 11.04 36.65 -10.92
N PRO A 286 10.19 36.80 -11.95
CA PRO A 286 10.27 37.92 -12.91
C PRO A 286 10.19 39.33 -12.27
N ASP A 287 9.59 39.44 -11.09
CA ASP A 287 9.48 40.70 -10.33
C ASP A 287 10.70 40.97 -9.42
N GLY A 288 11.70 40.09 -9.44
CA GLY A 288 12.92 40.17 -8.62
C GLY A 288 12.78 39.57 -7.21
N SER A 289 11.59 39.10 -6.83
CA SER A 289 11.40 38.38 -5.56
C SER A 289 12.00 36.97 -5.61
N GLN A 290 12.21 36.34 -4.45
CA GLN A 290 12.75 34.98 -4.36
C GLN A 290 11.66 34.02 -3.92
N ALA A 291 11.49 32.92 -4.63
CA ALA A 291 10.55 31.84 -4.30
C ALA A 291 11.26 30.50 -4.24
N ALA A 292 10.70 29.55 -3.49
CA ALA A 292 11.22 28.20 -3.36
C ALA A 292 10.25 27.19 -3.97
N PHE A 293 10.80 26.15 -4.58
CA PHE A 293 10.05 25.11 -5.26
C PHE A 293 10.61 23.73 -4.97
N LEU A 294 9.74 22.75 -4.78
CA LEU A 294 10.10 21.35 -4.81
C LEU A 294 10.34 20.90 -6.25
N VAL A 295 11.57 20.50 -6.57
CA VAL A 295 11.92 20.02 -7.90
C VAL A 295 11.90 18.50 -7.91
N ASP A 296 11.00 17.92 -8.71
CA ASP A 296 10.89 16.48 -8.91
C ASP A 296 11.85 15.97 -9.99
N VAL A 297 12.00 14.64 -10.06
CA VAL A 297 12.74 13.98 -11.13
C VAL A 297 12.13 14.36 -12.49
N GLY A 298 12.99 14.71 -13.45
CA GLY A 298 12.56 15.19 -14.76
C GLY A 298 12.37 16.71 -14.85
N ASN A 299 12.88 17.47 -13.86
CA ASN A 299 12.85 18.93 -13.80
C ASN A 299 11.41 19.49 -13.86
N GLU A 300 10.51 18.86 -13.10
CA GLU A 300 9.15 19.35 -12.93
C GLU A 300 8.98 19.98 -11.55
N ILE A 301 8.23 21.07 -11.49
CA ILE A 301 7.69 21.64 -10.25
C ILE A 301 6.19 21.34 -10.27
N LYS A 302 5.70 20.67 -9.24
CA LYS A 302 4.28 20.29 -9.11
C LYS A 302 3.65 21.07 -7.98
N LEU A 303 2.47 21.65 -8.21
CA LEU A 303 1.73 22.43 -7.22
C LEU A 303 1.56 21.64 -5.91
N GLY A 304 1.01 20.43 -6.00
CA GLY A 304 0.84 19.56 -4.84
C GLY A 304 2.14 19.23 -4.13
N GLY A 305 3.26 19.15 -4.86
CA GLY A 305 4.59 18.96 -4.27
C GLY A 305 5.03 20.13 -3.40
N ASN A 306 4.87 21.36 -3.89
CA ASN A 306 5.17 22.57 -3.12
C ASN A 306 4.24 22.67 -1.90
N ALA A 307 2.96 22.37 -2.09
CA ALA A 307 1.95 22.40 -1.06
C ALA A 307 2.25 21.45 0.10
N VAL A 308 2.55 20.18 -0.18
CA VAL A 308 2.87 19.21 0.88
C VAL A 308 4.23 19.47 1.53
N CYS A 309 5.17 20.14 0.85
CA CYS A 309 6.39 20.64 1.50
C CYS A 309 6.06 21.73 2.51
N LEU A 310 5.17 22.66 2.14
CA LEU A 310 4.73 23.72 3.02
C LEU A 310 4.02 23.14 4.25
N LEU A 311 3.14 22.15 4.07
CA LEU A 311 2.50 21.41 5.17
C LEU A 311 3.51 20.73 6.10
N ALA A 312 4.42 19.93 5.55
CA ALA A 312 5.43 19.22 6.34
C ALA A 312 6.31 20.18 7.16
N LEU A 313 6.70 21.32 6.58
CA LEU A 313 7.54 22.29 7.27
C LEU A 313 6.76 23.17 8.27
N CYS A 314 5.46 23.41 8.05
CA CYS A 314 4.60 24.05 9.05
C CYS A 314 4.43 23.15 10.27
N GLU A 315 4.08 21.89 10.06
CA GLU A 315 3.96 20.88 11.13
C GLU A 315 5.27 20.76 11.93
N HIS A 316 6.42 20.72 11.23
CA HIS A 316 7.72 20.74 11.89
C HIS A 316 7.95 22.03 12.70
N ALA A 317 7.55 23.20 12.21
CA ALA A 317 7.70 24.46 12.93
C ALA A 317 6.82 24.53 14.19
N GLU A 318 5.62 23.93 14.17
CA GLU A 318 4.74 23.82 15.34
C GLU A 318 5.35 22.89 16.40
N LEU A 319 5.88 21.75 15.96
CA LEU A 319 6.47 20.73 16.83
C LEU A 319 7.86 21.11 17.37
N PHE A 320 8.63 21.87 16.59
CA PHE A 320 10.00 22.31 16.92
C PHE A 320 10.20 23.82 16.64
N PRO A 321 9.59 24.73 17.43
CA PRO A 321 9.58 26.17 17.13
C PRO A 321 10.96 26.83 17.01
N HIS A 322 11.96 26.33 17.75
CA HIS A 322 13.32 26.85 17.71
C HIS A 322 14.10 26.47 16.43
N GLU A 323 13.56 25.54 15.64
CA GLU A 323 14.14 25.04 14.40
C GLU A 323 13.33 25.46 13.17
N ALA A 324 12.34 26.34 13.35
CA ALA A 324 11.44 26.78 12.31
C ALA A 324 12.18 27.56 11.21
N GLN A 325 12.05 27.11 9.96
CA GLN A 325 12.63 27.76 8.79
C GLN A 325 11.63 28.74 8.16
N LEU A 326 11.26 29.79 8.89
CA LEU A 326 10.20 30.73 8.50
C LEU A 326 10.43 31.40 7.13
N ASP A 327 11.69 31.73 6.80
CA ASP A 327 12.06 32.29 5.49
C ASP A 327 11.81 31.28 4.34
N LEU A 328 12.11 30.00 4.57
CA LEU A 328 11.84 28.95 3.58
C LEU A 328 10.33 28.73 3.39
N LEU A 329 9.56 28.74 4.48
CA LEU A 329 8.11 28.65 4.44
C LEU A 329 7.50 29.78 3.62
N ALA A 330 7.92 31.02 3.87
CA ALA A 330 7.46 32.18 3.10
C ALA A 330 7.84 32.06 1.61
N LYS A 331 9.06 31.61 1.29
CA LYS A 331 9.50 31.38 -0.10
C LYS A 331 8.70 30.28 -0.81
N LEU A 332 8.35 29.20 -0.11
CA LEU A 332 7.48 28.14 -0.66
C LEU A 332 6.07 28.68 -0.93
N ALA A 333 5.51 29.46 -0.02
CA ALA A 333 4.21 30.09 -0.20
C ALA A 333 4.22 31.09 -1.37
N LEU A 334 5.29 31.86 -1.56
CA LEU A 334 5.49 32.69 -2.76
C LEU A 334 5.58 31.85 -4.03
N GLY A 335 6.19 30.67 -3.98
CA GLY A 335 6.20 29.72 -5.09
C GLY A 335 4.81 29.22 -5.46
N ILE A 336 3.95 28.94 -4.46
CA ILE A 336 2.54 28.60 -4.67
C ILE A 336 1.77 29.80 -5.23
N ALA A 337 2.00 31.00 -4.70
CA ALA A 337 1.37 32.23 -5.18
C ALA A 337 1.72 32.53 -6.65
N TYR A 338 2.97 32.28 -7.06
CA TYR A 338 3.39 32.41 -8.46
C TYR A 338 2.65 31.45 -9.40
N MET A 339 2.21 30.30 -8.87
CA MET A 339 1.43 29.32 -9.62
C MET A 339 -0.08 29.63 -9.62
N GLN A 340 -0.53 30.70 -8.95
CA GLN A 340 -1.91 31.15 -8.96
C GLN A 340 -2.11 32.29 -9.97
N ASP A 341 -3.15 32.17 -10.79
CA ASP A 341 -3.64 33.28 -11.58
C ASP A 341 -4.38 34.27 -10.69
N SER A 342 -3.91 35.52 -10.64
CA SER A 342 -4.43 36.52 -9.70
C SER A 342 -5.83 37.01 -10.04
N GLU A 343 -6.26 36.92 -11.31
CA GLU A 343 -7.58 37.37 -11.75
C GLU A 343 -8.67 36.31 -11.52
N SER A 344 -8.38 35.06 -11.87
CA SER A 344 -9.34 33.95 -11.80
C SER A 344 -9.28 33.15 -10.50
N GLY A 345 -8.15 33.18 -9.78
CA GLY A 345 -7.88 32.37 -8.60
C GLY A 345 -7.47 30.93 -8.91
N ALA A 346 -7.43 30.53 -10.19
CA ALA A 346 -7.04 29.20 -10.63
C ALA A 346 -5.55 28.94 -10.43
N PHE A 347 -5.15 27.70 -10.16
CA PHE A 347 -3.75 27.31 -10.12
C PHE A 347 -3.31 26.63 -11.43
N VAL A 348 -2.04 26.81 -11.80
CA VAL A 348 -1.36 25.92 -12.76
C VAL A 348 -0.71 24.77 -12.01
N HIS A 349 -0.82 23.55 -12.52
CA HIS A 349 -0.42 22.36 -11.75
C HIS A 349 1.05 22.00 -11.91
N VAL A 350 1.66 22.31 -13.06
CA VAL A 350 3.02 21.88 -13.37
C VAL A 350 3.80 22.94 -14.15
N LEU A 351 4.97 23.30 -13.62
CA LEU A 351 5.95 24.16 -14.28
C LEU A 351 7.19 23.35 -14.69
N ASN A 352 7.90 23.83 -15.70
CA ASN A 352 9.25 23.39 -16.00
C ASN A 352 10.26 24.06 -15.05
N TYR A 353 11.25 23.30 -14.59
CA TYR A 353 12.42 23.83 -13.92
C TYR A 353 13.60 23.90 -14.91
N PRO A 354 14.41 24.99 -14.94
CA PRO A 354 14.37 26.14 -14.02
C PRO A 354 13.60 27.36 -14.54
N ASP A 355 13.08 27.35 -15.77
CA ASP A 355 12.54 28.56 -16.43
C ASP A 355 11.13 28.96 -15.99
N LEU A 356 10.46 28.13 -15.18
CA LEU A 356 9.11 28.34 -14.66
C LEU A 356 8.01 28.46 -15.72
N SER A 357 8.28 28.06 -16.96
CA SER A 357 7.26 27.98 -18.00
C SER A 357 6.20 26.94 -17.66
N VAL A 358 4.93 27.22 -17.98
CA VAL A 358 3.83 26.29 -17.74
C VAL A 358 4.03 25.04 -18.61
N LYS A 359 4.19 23.90 -17.95
CA LYS A 359 4.28 22.59 -18.61
C LYS A 359 2.90 21.98 -18.81
N GLU A 360 2.07 22.02 -17.77
CA GLU A 360 0.74 21.44 -17.77
C GLU A 360 -0.14 22.24 -16.83
N ALA A 361 -1.18 22.89 -17.39
CA ALA A 361 -2.08 23.74 -16.63
C ALA A 361 -2.85 22.94 -15.58
N PHE A 362 -3.29 21.72 -15.91
CA PHE A 362 -4.06 20.85 -15.02
C PHE A 362 -3.57 19.40 -15.11
N ARG A 363 -3.29 18.77 -13.98
CA ARG A 363 -2.84 17.37 -13.92
C ARG A 363 -3.65 16.49 -12.98
N VAL A 364 -3.86 16.95 -11.74
CA VAL A 364 -4.57 16.21 -10.68
C VAL A 364 -5.33 17.20 -9.82
N ILE A 365 -6.64 17.00 -9.65
CA ILE A 365 -7.52 17.90 -8.90
C ILE A 365 -7.08 18.13 -7.44
N TYR A 366 -6.50 17.11 -6.79
CA TYR A 366 -6.08 17.18 -5.39
C TYR A 366 -4.99 18.23 -5.11
N TYR A 367 -4.26 18.69 -6.13
CA TYR A 367 -3.20 19.69 -5.93
C TYR A 367 -3.77 21.03 -5.47
N ASP A 368 -4.99 21.36 -5.88
CA ASP A 368 -5.67 22.59 -5.50
C ASP A 368 -6.00 22.61 -4.02
N GLY A 369 -6.58 21.51 -3.51
CA GLY A 369 -6.87 21.34 -2.09
C GLY A 369 -5.61 21.30 -1.23
N GLU A 370 -4.57 20.58 -1.68
CA GLU A 370 -3.26 20.56 -1.01
C GLU A 370 -2.69 21.98 -0.87
N ALA A 371 -2.71 22.79 -1.94
CA ALA A 371 -2.17 24.14 -1.96
C ALA A 371 -2.92 25.09 -1.02
N ALA A 372 -4.25 25.08 -1.06
CA ALA A 372 -5.08 25.87 -0.16
C ALA A 372 -4.83 25.49 1.31
N PHE A 373 -4.77 24.19 1.61
CA PHE A 373 -4.51 23.71 2.97
C PHE A 373 -3.11 24.11 3.47
N GLY A 374 -2.08 23.97 2.64
CA GLY A 374 -0.72 24.39 2.97
C GLY A 374 -0.62 25.87 3.31
N LEU A 375 -1.26 26.74 2.52
CA LEU A 375 -1.31 28.18 2.77
C LEU A 375 -2.07 28.52 4.06
N MET A 376 -3.18 27.82 4.34
CA MET A 376 -3.93 28.00 5.59
C MET A 376 -3.12 27.59 6.82
N ARG A 377 -2.37 26.47 6.77
CA ARG A 377 -1.47 26.09 7.87
C ARG A 377 -0.38 27.13 8.10
N LEU A 378 0.19 27.69 7.03
CA LEU A 378 1.15 28.79 7.17
C LEU A 378 0.49 30.05 7.76
N TYR A 379 -0.73 30.40 7.35
CA TYR A 379 -1.48 31.50 7.96
C TYR A 379 -1.69 31.28 9.45
N GLY A 380 -2.07 30.07 9.87
CA GLY A 380 -2.19 29.71 11.29
C GLY A 380 -0.93 30.03 12.10
N LEU A 381 0.24 29.75 11.52
CA LEU A 381 1.54 30.03 12.10
C LEU A 381 1.95 31.52 12.08
N SER A 382 1.79 32.20 10.95
CA SER A 382 2.37 33.53 10.74
C SER A 382 1.39 34.68 10.93
N GLN A 383 0.08 34.42 10.88
CA GLN A 383 -1.00 35.41 10.84
C GLN A 383 -0.79 36.47 9.74
N ASP A 384 -0.14 36.07 8.64
CA ASP A 384 0.13 36.95 7.50
C ASP A 384 -1.04 36.88 6.52
N GLU A 385 -1.83 37.94 6.49
CA GLU A 385 -3.06 38.07 5.68
C GLU A 385 -2.86 37.81 4.19
N ARG A 386 -1.62 37.88 3.67
CA ARG A 386 -1.32 37.52 2.27
C ARG A 386 -1.69 36.08 1.97
N TRP A 387 -1.43 35.15 2.89
CA TRP A 387 -1.70 33.73 2.68
C TRP A 387 -3.19 33.44 2.70
N LEU A 388 -3.94 34.08 3.60
CA LEU A 388 -5.39 33.98 3.65
C LEU A 388 -6.02 34.51 2.36
N ALA A 389 -5.55 35.66 1.85
CA ALA A 389 -6.05 36.24 0.61
C ALA A 389 -5.86 35.32 -0.61
N LEU A 390 -4.74 34.61 -0.71
CA LEU A 390 -4.51 33.61 -1.78
C LEU A 390 -5.52 32.46 -1.69
N VAL A 391 -5.80 31.99 -0.47
CA VAL A 391 -6.78 30.92 -0.21
C VAL A 391 -8.18 31.39 -0.58
N GLU A 392 -8.60 32.58 -0.14
CA GLU A 392 -9.90 33.13 -0.51
C GLU A 392 -10.07 33.24 -2.04
N ASN A 393 -9.03 33.68 -2.75
CA ASN A 393 -9.05 33.76 -4.21
C ASN A 393 -9.21 32.37 -4.85
N ALA A 394 -8.49 31.38 -4.34
CA ALA A 394 -8.61 29.99 -4.77
C ALA A 394 -10.03 29.45 -4.54
N PHE A 395 -10.62 29.70 -3.36
CA PHE A 395 -11.97 29.24 -3.06
C PHE A 395 -13.05 29.88 -3.93
N ARG A 396 -12.90 31.15 -4.33
CA ARG A 396 -13.80 31.77 -5.33
C ARG A 396 -13.79 30.97 -6.63
N HIS A 397 -12.61 30.58 -7.11
CA HIS A 397 -12.46 29.72 -8.28
C HIS A 397 -13.11 28.34 -8.05
N PHE A 398 -12.77 27.67 -6.94
CA PHE A 398 -13.26 26.32 -6.63
C PHE A 398 -14.79 26.24 -6.53
N ILE A 399 -15.42 27.29 -6.00
CA ILE A 399 -16.88 27.40 -5.92
C ILE A 399 -17.48 27.58 -7.32
N ALA A 400 -16.89 28.46 -8.14
CA ALA A 400 -17.34 28.69 -9.51
C ALA A 400 -17.26 27.41 -10.36
N GLU A 401 -16.16 26.66 -10.24
CA GLU A 401 -15.91 25.39 -10.95
C GLU A 401 -16.52 24.15 -10.26
N GLN A 402 -17.25 24.33 -9.15
CA GLN A 402 -17.96 23.26 -8.44
C GLN A 402 -17.07 22.10 -7.97
N HIS A 403 -15.86 22.43 -7.49
CA HIS A 403 -14.87 21.44 -7.05
C HIS A 403 -15.38 20.47 -5.97
N TRP A 404 -16.38 20.86 -5.17
CA TRP A 404 -17.02 20.00 -4.16
C TRP A 404 -17.55 18.67 -4.72
N LYS A 405 -17.83 18.56 -6.02
CA LYS A 405 -18.28 17.32 -6.68
C LYS A 405 -17.21 16.21 -6.68
N THR A 406 -15.94 16.57 -6.52
CA THR A 406 -14.83 15.60 -6.54
C THR A 406 -14.56 14.99 -5.18
N HIS A 407 -15.21 15.48 -4.11
CA HIS A 407 -15.05 15.00 -2.74
C HIS A 407 -13.58 15.03 -2.28
N ASP A 408 -12.86 16.10 -2.62
CA ASP A 408 -11.48 16.31 -2.18
C ASP A 408 -11.42 16.55 -0.66
N HIS A 409 -10.81 15.61 0.04
CA HIS A 409 -10.62 15.65 1.49
C HIS A 409 -9.67 16.77 1.93
N TRP A 410 -8.73 17.21 1.09
CA TRP A 410 -7.82 18.32 1.41
C TRP A 410 -8.57 19.65 1.54
N LEU A 411 -9.58 19.87 0.70
CA LEU A 411 -10.47 21.03 0.85
C LEU A 411 -11.23 20.97 2.17
N GLY A 412 -11.64 19.77 2.61
CA GLY A 412 -12.24 19.56 3.93
C GLY A 412 -11.30 19.93 5.08
N TYR A 413 -10.03 19.52 5.00
CA TYR A 413 -9.03 19.91 6.00
C TYR A 413 -8.69 21.41 5.98
N CYS A 414 -8.77 22.05 4.82
CA CYS A 414 -8.50 23.47 4.67
C CYS A 414 -9.54 24.39 5.34
N VAL A 415 -10.81 23.96 5.41
CA VAL A 415 -11.92 24.78 5.92
C VAL A 415 -12.37 24.44 7.33
N ASN A 416 -11.88 23.32 7.89
CA ASN A 416 -12.09 22.93 9.29
C ASN A 416 -11.10 23.67 10.18
#